data_AF-A0A938GM57-F1
#
_entry.id   AF-A0A938GM57-F1
#
_cell.length_a   1.000
_cell.length_b   1.000
_cell.length_c   1.000
_cell.angle_alpha   90.00
_cell.angle_beta   90.00
_cell.angle_gamma   90.00
#
_symmetry.space_group_name_H-M   'P 1'
#
loop_
_entity.id
_entity.type
_entity.pdbx_description
1 polymer ?
#
loop_
_entity_poly.entity_id
_entity_poly.type
_entity_poly.pdbx_seq_one_letter_code
_entity_poly.pdbx_strand_id
1 'polypeptide(L)' 'MNKNTTSVMMLDDQLVAAFGDARLVRRNGEIHLLGGSMADRTEALDWMVMFLPEEKVRIGRESGG' A
#
# COMPACT_ATOMS: atom_id res chain seq x y z
N MET A 1 18.29 -35.51 -6.90
CA MET A 1 18.37 -34.29 -7.75
C MET A 1 17.32 -33.29 -7.30
N ASN A 2 17.68 -32.61 -6.22
CA ASN A 2 17.29 -31.28 -5.76
C ASN A 2 16.93 -30.29 -6.89
N LYS A 3 15.64 -29.95 -6.98
CA LYS A 3 15.19 -28.68 -7.55
C LYS A 3 14.74 -27.83 -6.37
N ASN A 4 15.60 -26.91 -5.95
CA ASN A 4 15.24 -25.85 -5.01
C ASN A 4 14.06 -25.09 -5.61
N THR A 5 12.87 -25.28 -5.05
CA THR A 5 11.78 -24.32 -5.20
C THR A 5 12.22 -23.09 -4.42
N THR A 6 13.02 -22.25 -5.08
CA THR A 6 13.17 -20.86 -4.69
C THR A 6 11.77 -20.28 -4.80
N SER A 7 11.06 -20.20 -3.68
CA SER A 7 9.89 -19.35 -3.54
C SER A 7 10.38 -17.94 -3.87
N VAL A 8 10.27 -17.56 -5.13
CA VAL A 8 10.31 -16.17 -5.53
C VAL A 8 9.09 -15.60 -4.83
N MET A 9 9.29 -15.07 -3.62
CA MET A 9 8.37 -14.12 -3.00
C MET A 9 8.37 -12.95 -3.97
N MET A 10 7.55 -13.05 -5.03
CA MET A 10 7.21 -11.89 -5.82
C MET A 10 6.57 -10.96 -4.80
N LEU A 11 7.27 -9.87 -4.49
CA LEU A 11 6.75 -8.73 -3.76
C LEU A 11 5.69 -8.09 -4.67
N ASP A 12 4.60 -8.81 -4.93
CA ASP A 12 3.49 -8.29 -5.70
C ASP A 12 2.81 -7.25 -4.83
N ASP A 13 3.05 -6.01 -5.21
CA ASP A 13 2.30 -4.85 -4.77
C ASP A 13 0.81 -5.08 -5.06
N GLN A 14 0.07 -5.50 -4.05
CA GLN A 14 -1.37 -5.72 -4.22
C GLN A 14 -2.09 -4.39 -4.03
N LEU A 15 -2.71 -3.87 -5.10
CA LEU A 15 -3.60 -2.72 -4.97
C LEU A 15 -4.80 -3.09 -4.09
N VAL A 16 -5.01 -2.31 -3.04
CA VAL A 16 -6.14 -2.45 -2.11
C VAL A 16 -7.27 -1.52 -2.51
N ALA A 17 -6.96 -0.24 -2.72
CA ALA A 17 -7.92 0.80 -3.13
C ALA A 17 -7.20 1.99 -3.77
N ALA A 18 -7.94 2.82 -4.50
CA ALA A 18 -7.45 4.05 -5.11
C ALA A 18 -8.43 5.21 -4.86
N PHE A 19 -7.89 6.40 -4.63
CA PHE A 19 -8.61 7.64 -4.32
C PHE A 19 -7.96 8.75 -5.13
N GLY A 20 -8.55 9.10 -6.28
CA GLY A 20 -7.88 9.98 -7.24
C GLY A 20 -6.49 9.45 -7.63
N ASP A 21 -5.46 10.24 -7.38
CA ASP A 21 -4.06 9.87 -7.62
C ASP A 21 -3.39 9.10 -6.45
N ALA A 22 -4.08 8.97 -5.30
CA ALA A 22 -3.60 8.19 -4.16
C ALA A 22 -3.94 6.70 -4.32
N ARG A 23 -3.02 5.84 -3.90
CA ARG A 23 -3.17 4.37 -3.95
C ARG A 23 -2.77 3.74 -2.63
N LEU A 24 -3.63 2.87 -2.12
CA LEU A 24 -3.32 1.96 -1.02
C LEU A 24 -2.81 0.65 -1.60
N VAL A 25 -1.58 0.29 -1.26
CA VAL A 25 -0.89 -0.90 -1.78
C VAL A 25 -0.44 -1.76 -0.61
N ARG A 26 -0.75 -3.06 -0.65
CA ARG A 26 -0.23 -4.01 0.32
C ARG A 26 1.11 -4.55 -0.17
N ARG A 27 2.16 -4.33 0.63
CA ARG A 27 3.53 -4.80 0.39
C ARG A 27 4.01 -5.53 1.63
N ASN A 28 4.45 -6.79 1.50
CA ASN A 28 4.93 -7.61 2.62
C ASN A 28 3.97 -7.65 3.82
N GLY A 29 2.65 -7.67 3.56
CA GLY A 29 1.63 -7.67 4.60
C GLY A 29 1.28 -6.30 5.19
N GLU A 30 2.00 -5.25 4.83
CA GLU A 30 1.78 -3.88 5.33
C GLU A 30 1.09 -3.00 4.28
N ILE A 31 0.26 -2.06 4.73
CA ILE A 31 -0.44 -1.12 3.84
C ILE A 31 0.40 0.15 3.65
N HIS A 32 0.64 0.50 2.40
CA HIS A 32 1.34 1.70 1.98
C HIS A 32 0.41 2.64 1.24
N LEU A 33 0.38 3.91 1.65
CA LEU A 33 -0.29 4.98 0.91
C LEU A 33 0.72 5.69 0.02
N LEU A 34 0.51 5.67 -1.29
CA LEU A 34 1.41 6.18 -2.33
C LEU A 34 0.70 7.21 -3.20
N GLY A 35 1.43 8.22 -3.69
CA GLY A 35 0.89 9.23 -4.60
C GLY A 35 -0.17 10.15 -3.96
N GLY A 36 -0.97 10.79 -4.80
CA GLY A 36 -2.09 11.64 -4.39
C GLY A 36 -1.72 13.02 -3.87
N SER A 37 -2.67 13.94 -4.04
CA SER A 37 -2.70 15.21 -3.34
C SER A 37 -2.96 15.01 -1.83
N MET A 38 -2.88 16.08 -1.05
CA MET A 38 -3.28 16.00 0.37
C MET A 38 -4.74 15.58 0.53
N ALA A 39 -5.64 16.06 -0.35
CA ALA A 39 -7.05 15.70 -0.31
C ALA A 39 -7.27 14.20 -0.56
N ASP A 40 -6.65 13.66 -1.61
CA ASP A 40 -6.72 12.23 -1.94
C ASP A 40 -6.22 11.34 -0.79
N ARG A 41 -5.14 11.77 -0.14
CA ARG A 41 -4.57 11.05 1.02
C ARG A 41 -5.50 11.11 2.22
N THR A 42 -6.13 12.25 2.49
CA THR A 42 -7.12 12.36 3.57
C THR A 42 -8.30 11.44 3.32
N GLU A 43 -8.82 11.39 2.10
CA GLU A 43 -9.92 10.48 1.75
C GLU A 43 -9.52 9.01 1.94
N ALA A 44 -8.32 8.64 1.49
CA ALA A 44 -7.79 7.29 1.70
C ALA A 44 -7.67 6.93 3.19
N LEU A 45 -7.21 7.86 4.03
CA LEU A 45 -7.08 7.65 5.47
C LEU A 45 -8.44 7.53 6.16
N ASP A 46 -9.41 8.37 5.82
CA ASP A 46 -10.76 8.30 6.37
C ASP A 46 -11.42 6.95 6.04
N TRP A 47 -11.26 6.50 4.80
CA TRP A 47 -11.71 5.17 4.40
C TRP A 47 -11.01 4.05 5.18
N MET A 48 -9.68 4.14 5.37
CA MET A 48 -8.94 3.15 6.16
C MET A 48 -9.43 3.07 7.61
N VAL A 49 -9.75 4.20 8.25
CA VAL A 49 -10.29 4.20 9.62
C VAL A 49 -11.63 3.48 9.70
N MET A 50 -12.46 3.58 8.65
CA MET A 50 -13.77 2.94 8.61
C MET A 50 -13.71 1.44 8.30
N PHE A 51 -12.80 1.01 7.43
CA PHE A 51 -12.81 -0.36 6.87
C PHE A 51 -11.61 -1.22 7.29
N LEU A 52 -10.52 -0.61 7.75
CA LEU A 52 -9.27 -1.28 8.15
C LEU A 52 -8.73 -0.72 9.49
N PRO A 53 -9.54 -0.72 10.58
CA PRO A 53 -9.19 -0.02 11.82
C PRO A 53 -7.97 -0.60 12.55
N GLU A 54 -7.62 -1.87 12.30
CA GLU A 54 -6.48 -2.55 12.93
C GLU A 54 -5.19 -2.47 12.10
N GLU A 55 -5.27 -2.00 10.85
CA GLU A 55 -4.12 -1.93 9.95
C GLU A 55 -3.32 -0.64 10.18
N LYS A 56 -1.99 -0.77 10.16
CA LYS A 56 -1.08 0.39 10.22
C LYS A 56 -0.73 0.84 8.81
N VAL A 57 -1.01 2.11 8.50
CA VAL A 57 -0.63 2.72 7.23
C VAL A 57 0.78 3.28 7.29
N ARG A 58 1.58 3.01 6.25
CA ARG A 58 2.82 3.72 5.99
C ARG A 58 2.62 4.71 4.86
N ILE A 59 2.73 5.99 5.19
CA ILE A 59 2.69 7.05 4.18
C ILE A 59 4.04 7.04 3.46
N GLY A 60 4.05 6.56 2.22
CA GLY A 60 5.22 6.62 1.37
C GLY A 60 5.45 8.07 0.96
N ARG A 61 6.44 8.73 1.56
CA ARG A 61 6.98 9.96 0.96
C ARG A 61 7.74 9.56 -0.29
N GLU A 62 7.15 9.79 -1.45
CA GLU A 62 7.94 10.08 -2.64
C GLU A 62 8.65 11.40 -2.34
N SER A 63 9.86 11.31 -1.79
CA SER A 63 10.77 12.45 -1.66
C SER A 63 11.08 12.90 -3.08
N GLY A 64 10.31 13.85 -3.60
CA GLY A 64 10.72 14.65 -4.75
C GLY A 64 11.99 15.40 -4.38
N GLY A 65 13.10 14.96 -4.95
CA GLY A 65 14.34 15.74 -5.05
C GLY A 65 14.23 16.81 -6.13
#